data_AF-A0A1J1IK45-F1
#
_entry.id   AF-A0A1J1IK45-F1
#
_cell.length_a   1.000
_cell.length_b   1.000
_cell.length_c   1.000
_cell.angle_alpha   90.00
_cell.angle_beta   90.00
_cell.angle_gamma   90.00
#
_symmetry.space_group_name_H-M   'P 1'
#
loop_
_entity.id
_entity.type
_entity.pdbx_description
1 polymer ?
#
loop_
_entity_poly.entity_id
_entity_poly.type
_entity_poly.pdbx_seq_one_letter_code
_entity_poly.pdbx_strand_id
1 'polypeptide(L)'
;MKFLILIAVLCVVSAQCSEDCSKVKCPPAPKHYEEFGCTPIVESGKCCPARFDCSSLENRDKTKCHYNNETYELNQEVKDQSIQSSCTIGCVCRQFPEDSPPHFECGHIDCPEFFVNDDEHSGKECIEQYENDSCCASKTVCGADLLKLDKCVFQGQTYYEGQSIDAEGSCYSCHCGKGFEDKPVEENKHCKKINCNIEIHYSGRFARGCVPIYWKTDSCCPIDWRCPDDKKTKVIADSSRTQKEGDADLQCTFGGLKMNLGDFLSPERDDDQCTICTCKVPPFPHCIKTC
;
A
#
# COMPACT_ATOMS: atom_id res chain seq x y z
N MET A 1 -50.01 51.38 -34.37
CA MET A 1 -50.20 49.98 -33.90
C MET A 1 -48.83 49.38 -33.65
N LYS A 2 -48.58 48.97 -32.40
CA LYS A 2 -47.35 48.33 -31.93
C LYS A 2 -47.34 46.88 -32.45
N PHE A 3 -46.25 46.43 -33.07
CA PHE A 3 -45.97 45.01 -33.25
C PHE A 3 -44.68 44.66 -32.50
N LEU A 4 -44.85 43.80 -31.49
CA LEU A 4 -43.78 43.31 -30.62
C LEU A 4 -42.82 42.44 -31.42
N ILE A 5 -41.51 42.68 -31.24
CA ILE A 5 -40.45 41.77 -31.64
C ILE A 5 -40.22 40.83 -30.45
N LEU A 6 -40.66 39.57 -30.56
CA LEU A 6 -40.28 38.51 -29.63
C LEU A 6 -38.85 38.05 -29.95
N ILE A 7 -37.90 38.39 -29.09
CA ILE A 7 -36.56 37.81 -29.11
C ILE A 7 -36.64 36.47 -28.39
N ALA A 8 -36.65 35.37 -29.15
CA ALA A 8 -36.50 34.03 -28.62
C ALA A 8 -35.03 33.81 -28.24
N VAL A 9 -34.71 34.00 -26.95
CA VAL A 9 -33.43 33.61 -26.38
C VAL A 9 -33.40 32.09 -26.27
N LEU A 10 -32.78 31.43 -27.25
CA LEU A 10 -32.39 30.03 -27.17
C LEU A 10 -31.29 29.90 -26.11
N CYS A 11 -31.67 29.58 -24.87
CA CYS A 11 -30.75 29.05 -23.89
C CYS A 11 -30.22 27.72 -24.42
N VAL A 12 -29.02 27.74 -25.00
CA VAL A 12 -28.21 26.55 -25.19
C VAL A 12 -27.79 26.10 -23.80
N VAL A 13 -28.61 25.26 -23.18
CA VAL A 13 -28.22 24.51 -21.99
C VAL A 13 -27.08 23.62 -22.44
N SER A 14 -25.85 24.06 -22.21
CA SER A 14 -24.68 23.19 -22.29
C SER A 14 -24.91 22.07 -21.28
N ALA A 15 -25.38 20.93 -21.77
CA ALA A 15 -25.39 19.69 -21.02
C ALA A 15 -23.95 19.37 -20.65
N GLN A 16 -23.53 19.82 -19.46
CA GLN A 16 -22.38 19.25 -18.79
C GLN A 16 -22.72 17.77 -18.61
N CYS A 17 -22.03 16.92 -19.36
CA CYS A 17 -22.10 15.50 -19.19
C CYS A 17 -21.60 15.21 -17.78
N SER A 18 -22.51 14.99 -16.82
CA SER A 18 -22.14 14.32 -15.58
C SER A 18 -21.83 12.88 -15.99
N GLU A 19 -20.54 12.55 -16.14
CA GLU A 19 -20.14 11.17 -16.35
C GLU A 19 -20.68 10.32 -15.20
N ASP A 20 -21.34 9.22 -15.54
CA ASP A 20 -21.83 8.23 -14.58
C ASP A 20 -20.62 7.48 -13.99
N CYS A 21 -20.01 8.06 -12.96
CA CYS A 21 -18.80 7.53 -12.34
C CYS A 21 -19.00 6.16 -11.67
N SER A 22 -20.23 5.70 -11.50
CA SER A 22 -20.52 4.37 -10.95
C SER A 22 -19.97 3.22 -11.80
N LYS A 23 -19.66 3.48 -13.08
CA LYS A 23 -19.13 2.48 -14.03
C LYS A 23 -17.62 2.61 -14.26
N VAL A 24 -16.97 3.62 -13.71
CA VAL A 24 -15.54 3.86 -13.93
C VAL A 24 -14.74 3.16 -12.83
N LYS A 25 -13.94 2.17 -13.23
CA LYS A 25 -12.96 1.53 -12.32
C LYS A 25 -11.68 2.35 -12.32
N CYS A 26 -11.42 3.05 -11.21
CA CYS A 26 -10.18 3.79 -11.04
C CYS A 26 -9.01 2.85 -10.74
N PRO A 27 -7.78 3.23 -11.13
CA PRO A 27 -6.59 2.58 -10.62
C PRO A 27 -6.60 2.60 -9.09
N PRO A 28 -6.21 1.50 -8.42
CA PRO A 28 -6.10 1.50 -6.96
C PRO A 28 -5.08 2.55 -6.53
N ALA A 29 -5.37 3.25 -5.44
CA ALA A 29 -4.38 4.10 -4.81
C ALA A 29 -3.24 3.24 -4.26
N PRO A 30 -1.99 3.71 -4.31
CA PRO A 30 -0.91 3.08 -3.59
C PRO A 30 -1.25 2.87 -2.11
N LYS A 31 -0.87 1.70 -1.58
CA LYS A 31 -1.19 1.32 -0.19
C LYS A 31 -0.72 2.35 0.85
N HIS A 32 0.39 3.04 0.60
CA HIS A 32 0.91 4.04 1.53
C HIS A 32 0.00 5.28 1.67
N TYR A 33 -0.69 5.72 0.61
CA TYR A 33 -1.63 6.84 0.73
C TYR A 33 -2.80 6.50 1.66
N GLU A 34 -3.29 5.26 1.59
CA GLU A 34 -4.33 4.77 2.50
C GLU A 34 -3.86 4.77 3.95
N GLU A 35 -2.71 4.15 4.24
CA GLU A 35 -2.21 4.03 5.61
C GLU A 35 -1.76 5.36 6.22
N PHE A 36 -1.29 6.30 5.39
CA PHE A 36 -0.96 7.65 5.82
C PHE A 36 -2.18 8.55 6.03
N GLY A 37 -3.39 8.07 5.70
CA GLY A 37 -4.61 8.84 5.79
C GLY A 37 -4.68 9.99 4.78
N CYS A 38 -3.97 9.89 3.65
CA CYS A 38 -4.07 10.87 2.58
C CYS A 38 -5.47 10.81 1.94
N THR A 39 -6.02 11.96 1.58
CA THR A 39 -7.37 12.03 1.00
C THR A 39 -7.34 12.25 -0.51
N PRO A 40 -8.14 11.52 -1.30
CA PRO A 40 -8.16 11.69 -2.75
C PRO A 40 -8.81 13.02 -3.15
N ILE A 41 -8.18 13.75 -4.09
CA ILE A 41 -8.76 14.94 -4.70
C ILE A 41 -9.23 14.60 -6.12
N VAL A 42 -10.54 14.65 -6.32
CA VAL A 42 -11.19 14.41 -7.62
C VAL A 42 -11.56 15.74 -8.25
N GLU A 43 -11.07 15.98 -9.47
CA GLU A 43 -11.34 17.21 -10.21
C GLU A 43 -12.74 17.20 -10.85
N SER A 44 -13.29 18.39 -11.08
CA SER A 44 -14.62 18.53 -11.68
C SER A 44 -14.67 17.87 -13.05
N GLY A 45 -15.65 16.98 -13.25
CA GLY A 45 -15.82 16.21 -14.48
C GLY A 45 -14.86 15.03 -14.64
N LYS A 46 -14.16 14.61 -13.57
CA LYS A 46 -13.38 13.37 -13.51
C LYS A 46 -14.00 12.40 -12.51
N CYS A 47 -13.83 11.10 -12.76
CA CYS A 47 -14.28 10.06 -11.84
C CYS A 47 -13.17 9.54 -10.91
N CYS A 48 -11.90 9.71 -11.30
CA CYS A 48 -10.76 9.21 -10.55
C CYS A 48 -9.96 10.35 -9.93
N PRO A 49 -9.30 10.11 -8.78
CA PRO A 49 -8.46 11.09 -8.14
C PRO A 49 -7.34 11.54 -9.08
N ALA A 50 -7.15 12.86 -9.21
CA ALA A 50 -6.05 13.43 -9.95
C ALA A 50 -4.77 13.51 -9.08
N ARG A 51 -4.95 13.61 -7.77
CA ARG A 51 -3.90 13.72 -6.74
C ARG A 51 -4.44 13.33 -5.37
N PHE A 52 -3.56 13.25 -4.37
CA PHE A 52 -3.91 13.07 -2.98
C PHE A 52 -3.44 14.26 -2.13
N ASP A 53 -4.25 14.65 -1.15
CA ASP A 53 -3.84 15.56 -0.08
C ASP A 53 -3.19 14.74 1.04
N CYS A 54 -1.87 14.87 1.15
CA CYS A 54 -1.05 14.31 2.22
C CYS A 54 -0.46 15.42 3.12
N SER A 55 -1.06 16.61 3.18
CA SER A 55 -0.58 17.74 3.99
C SER A 55 -0.53 17.43 5.50
N SER A 56 -1.31 16.44 5.95
CA SER A 56 -1.24 15.88 7.30
C SER A 56 0.14 15.31 7.64
N LEU A 57 0.95 14.94 6.64
CA LEU A 57 2.30 14.41 6.81
C LEU A 57 3.35 15.51 6.94
N GLU A 58 3.20 16.60 6.19
CA GLU A 58 4.18 17.71 6.15
C GLU A 58 4.23 18.49 7.46
N ASN A 59 3.06 18.62 8.11
CA ASN A 59 2.90 19.40 9.34
C ASN A 59 3.21 18.62 10.62
N ARG A 60 3.71 17.38 10.49
CA ARG A 60 4.04 16.54 11.64
C ARG A 60 5.27 17.04 12.37
N ASP A 61 5.22 16.90 13.69
CA ASP A 61 6.35 17.19 14.56
C ASP A 61 7.49 16.21 14.27
N LYS A 62 8.57 16.70 13.68
CA LYS A 62 9.75 15.91 13.30
C LYS A 62 10.56 15.41 14.51
N THR A 63 10.20 15.83 15.72
CA THR A 63 10.82 15.37 16.98
C THR A 63 10.05 14.23 17.65
N LYS A 64 8.98 13.75 17.03
CA LYS A 64 8.09 12.70 17.55
C LYS A 64 7.81 11.62 16.51
N CYS A 65 7.37 10.45 16.98
CA CYS A 65 6.88 9.41 16.10
C CYS A 65 5.39 9.62 15.81
N HIS A 66 4.95 9.19 14.62
CA HIS A 66 3.56 9.33 14.17
C HIS A 66 3.08 8.01 13.62
N TYR A 67 1.92 7.56 14.08
CA TYR A 67 1.28 6.34 13.60
C TYR A 67 -0.23 6.51 13.66
N ASN A 68 -0.93 6.20 12.56
CA ASN A 68 -2.38 6.18 12.49
C ASN A 68 -3.05 7.49 12.99
N ASN A 69 -2.49 8.63 12.56
CA ASN A 69 -2.85 9.98 12.99
C ASN A 69 -2.65 10.31 14.48
N GLU A 70 -1.99 9.44 15.24
CA GLU A 70 -1.56 9.72 16.61
C GLU A 70 -0.09 10.13 16.66
N THR A 71 0.25 10.94 17.66
CA THR A 71 1.61 11.41 17.92
C THR A 71 2.13 10.78 19.22
N TYR A 72 3.36 10.29 19.16
CA TYR A 72 4.01 9.55 20.24
C TYR A 72 5.27 10.28 20.71
N GLU A 73 5.35 10.54 22.01
CA GLU A 73 6.56 11.08 22.64
C GLU A 73 7.69 10.05 22.61
N LEU A 74 8.94 10.51 22.71
CA LEU A 74 10.07 9.60 22.86
C LEU A 74 9.88 8.71 24.10
N ASN A 75 10.15 7.42 23.92
CA ASN A 75 9.94 6.34 24.87
C ASN A 75 8.47 5.99 25.16
N GLN A 76 7.52 6.57 24.43
CA GLN A 76 6.11 6.18 24.53
C GLN A 76 5.87 4.87 23.78
N GLU A 77 5.19 3.94 24.44
CA GLU A 77 4.73 2.68 23.85
C GLU A 77 3.47 2.88 23.01
N VAL A 78 3.40 2.13 21.90
CA VAL A 78 2.20 2.05 21.07
C VAL A 78 1.24 1.02 21.69
N LYS A 79 0.03 1.48 22.04
CA LYS A 79 -1.00 0.64 22.69
C LYS A 79 -2.02 0.06 21.70
N ASP A 80 -1.82 0.30 20.42
CA ASP A 80 -2.72 -0.17 19.36
C ASP A 80 -2.59 -1.69 19.18
N GLN A 81 -3.68 -2.41 19.46
CA GLN A 81 -3.75 -3.87 19.32
C GLN A 81 -3.66 -4.34 17.87
N SER A 82 -3.94 -3.48 16.88
CA SER A 82 -3.80 -3.83 15.46
C SER A 82 -2.35 -4.14 15.10
N ILE A 83 -1.37 -3.50 15.75
CA ILE A 83 0.04 -3.82 15.59
C ILE A 83 0.34 -5.21 16.16
N GLN A 84 -0.29 -5.57 17.29
CA GLN A 84 -0.09 -6.87 17.93
C GLN A 84 -0.53 -8.05 17.06
N SER A 85 -1.51 -7.84 16.17
CA SER A 85 -1.94 -8.85 15.19
C SER A 85 -0.96 -9.10 14.03
N SER A 86 0.09 -8.29 13.90
CA SER A 86 1.04 -8.32 12.76
C SER A 86 2.41 -8.91 13.13
N CYS A 87 2.44 -9.93 13.98
CA CYS A 87 3.69 -10.49 14.53
C CYS A 87 4.54 -9.49 15.32
N THR A 88 3.98 -8.35 15.72
CA THR A 88 4.70 -7.29 16.41
C THR A 88 4.24 -7.22 17.86
N ILE A 89 5.08 -7.62 18.81
CA ILE A 89 4.70 -7.74 20.24
C ILE A 89 4.42 -6.37 20.87
N GLY A 90 5.19 -5.37 20.44
CA GLY A 90 5.06 -4.00 20.91
C GLY A 90 6.07 -3.09 20.23
N CYS A 91 5.74 -1.82 20.18
CA CYS A 91 6.56 -0.78 19.58
C CYS A 91 6.73 0.38 20.55
N VAL A 92 7.92 0.98 20.55
CA VAL A 92 8.22 2.17 21.33
C VAL A 92 8.82 3.23 20.43
N CYS A 93 8.38 4.48 20.59
CA CYS A 93 8.99 5.59 19.86
C CYS A 93 10.40 5.85 20.39
N ARG A 94 11.40 5.85 19.51
CA ARG A 94 12.82 6.02 19.86
C ARG A 94 13.48 6.99 18.91
N GLN A 95 14.63 7.49 19.34
CA GLN A 95 15.53 8.28 18.52
C GLN A 95 16.96 7.82 18.79
N PHE A 96 17.51 7.00 17.90
CA PHE A 96 18.87 6.52 18.02
C PHE A 96 19.45 6.19 16.63
N PRO A 97 20.62 6.74 16.25
CA PRO A 97 21.42 7.74 16.99
C PRO A 97 20.70 9.09 17.15
N GLU A 98 21.19 10.00 18.02
CA GLU A 98 20.51 11.28 18.32
C GLU A 98 20.22 12.14 17.07
N ASP A 99 21.09 12.08 16.05
CA ASP A 99 20.93 12.81 14.79
C ASP A 99 19.94 12.16 13.81
N SER A 100 19.36 10.99 14.16
CA SER A 100 18.37 10.32 13.33
C SER A 100 16.96 10.88 13.57
N PRO A 101 16.06 10.81 12.56
CA PRO A 101 14.64 11.03 12.79
C PRO A 101 14.09 10.01 13.81
N PRO A 102 13.18 10.45 14.70
CA PRO A 102 12.43 9.53 15.55
C PRO A 102 11.71 8.46 14.73
N HIS A 103 11.71 7.24 15.24
CA HIS A 103 11.13 6.07 14.60
C HIS A 103 10.62 5.08 15.65
N PHE A 104 9.77 4.15 15.24
CA PHE A 104 9.36 3.06 16.12
C PHE A 104 10.40 1.95 16.12
N GLU A 105 10.85 1.58 17.31
CA GLU A 105 11.60 0.34 17.55
C GLU A 105 10.59 -0.71 18.04
N CYS A 106 10.51 -1.83 17.33
CA CYS A 106 9.50 -2.86 17.60
C CYS A 106 10.13 -4.21 17.88
N GLY A 107 9.54 -4.94 18.83
CA GLY A 107 9.83 -6.34 19.05
C GLY A 107 8.97 -7.21 18.13
N HIS A 108 9.60 -8.15 17.44
CA HIS A 108 8.93 -9.07 16.52
C HIS A 108 8.94 -10.50 17.08
N ILE A 109 7.89 -11.26 16.76
CA ILE A 109 7.85 -12.70 17.02
C ILE A 109 8.53 -13.39 15.86
N ASP A 110 9.61 -14.12 16.14
CA ASP A 110 10.17 -15.07 15.20
C ASP A 110 9.42 -16.39 15.31
N CYS A 111 8.73 -16.77 14.23
CA CYS A 111 7.88 -17.94 14.26
C CYS A 111 8.71 -19.25 14.18
N PRO A 112 8.43 -20.24 15.04
CA PRO A 112 9.20 -21.49 15.09
C PRO A 112 9.30 -22.23 13.76
N GLU A 113 8.24 -22.16 12.94
CA GLU A 113 8.17 -22.81 11.64
C GLU A 113 9.30 -22.38 10.69
N PHE A 114 9.82 -21.15 10.81
CA PHE A 114 10.92 -20.67 9.97
C PHE A 114 12.28 -21.28 10.32
N PHE A 115 12.39 -21.97 11.46
CA PHE A 115 13.61 -22.62 11.93
C PHE A 115 13.59 -24.14 11.77
N VAL A 116 12.47 -24.70 11.29
CA VAL A 116 12.37 -26.14 11.05
C VAL A 116 13.13 -26.48 9.77
N ASN A 117 14.19 -27.27 9.89
CA ASN A 117 14.93 -27.73 8.72
C ASN A 117 14.10 -28.76 7.93
N ASP A 118 14.16 -28.72 6.60
CA ASP A 118 13.46 -29.66 5.70
C ASP A 118 13.71 -31.15 6.06
N ASP A 119 14.84 -31.45 6.68
CA ASP A 119 15.21 -32.79 7.14
C ASP A 119 14.24 -33.36 8.21
N GLU A 120 13.65 -32.52 9.05
CA GLU A 120 12.73 -32.94 10.12
C GLU A 120 11.39 -33.48 9.55
N HIS A 121 11.00 -33.02 8.36
CA HIS A 121 9.80 -33.47 7.66
C HIS A 121 10.03 -34.63 6.68
N SER A 122 11.28 -35.08 6.51
CA SER A 122 11.68 -36.37 5.91
C SER A 122 10.74 -36.87 4.78
N GLY A 123 10.60 -36.07 3.72
CA GLY A 123 9.90 -36.46 2.49
C GLY A 123 8.37 -36.56 2.58
N LYS A 124 7.73 -36.00 3.61
CA LYS A 124 6.27 -35.92 3.74
C LYS A 124 5.77 -34.51 3.48
N GLU A 125 4.61 -34.40 2.83
CA GLU A 125 3.87 -33.14 2.75
C GLU A 125 3.37 -32.76 4.14
N CYS A 126 3.61 -31.51 4.53
CA CYS A 126 3.25 -30.95 5.83
C CYS A 126 2.65 -29.56 5.63
N ILE A 127 1.56 -29.26 6.34
CA ILE A 127 0.84 -28.00 6.26
C ILE A 127 0.77 -27.38 7.66
N GLU A 128 1.24 -26.15 7.76
CA GLU A 128 1.12 -25.31 8.94
C GLU A 128 -0.34 -24.94 9.19
N GLN A 129 -0.70 -24.85 10.47
CA GLN A 129 -2.06 -24.62 10.91
C GLN A 129 -2.10 -23.38 11.79
N TYR A 130 -2.80 -22.37 11.31
CA TYR A 130 -2.96 -21.09 11.99
C TYR A 130 -4.27 -21.06 12.76
N GLU A 131 -4.24 -20.41 13.92
CA GLU A 131 -5.47 -20.00 14.59
C GLU A 131 -5.91 -18.64 14.05
N ASN A 132 -7.16 -18.25 14.32
CA ASN A 132 -7.61 -16.92 13.92
C ASN A 132 -6.73 -15.84 14.56
N ASP A 133 -6.20 -14.93 13.75
CA ASP A 133 -5.35 -13.82 14.18
C ASP A 133 -4.01 -14.24 14.83
N SER A 134 -3.59 -15.50 14.69
CA SER A 134 -2.27 -15.92 15.12
C SER A 134 -1.21 -15.51 14.10
N CYS A 135 -0.15 -14.87 14.58
CA CYS A 135 1.04 -14.57 13.79
C CYS A 135 1.75 -15.85 13.29
N CYS A 136 1.92 -16.83 14.17
CA CYS A 136 2.67 -18.05 13.90
C CYS A 136 1.76 -19.26 13.86
N ALA A 137 2.22 -20.32 13.22
CA ALA A 137 1.54 -21.60 13.19
C ALA A 137 1.42 -22.15 14.62
N SER A 138 0.21 -22.61 14.96
CA SER A 138 -0.08 -23.29 16.22
C SER A 138 0.42 -24.74 16.23
N LYS A 139 0.45 -25.37 15.05
CA LYS A 139 0.86 -26.76 14.84
C LYS A 139 1.13 -27.01 13.35
N THR A 140 1.70 -28.17 13.05
CA THR A 140 1.89 -28.68 11.69
C THR A 140 1.19 -30.04 11.56
N VAL A 141 0.53 -30.29 10.43
CA VAL A 141 -0.11 -31.57 10.12
C VAL A 141 0.57 -32.17 8.89
N CYS A 142 0.94 -33.45 8.97
CA CYS A 142 1.75 -34.09 7.93
C CYS A 142 1.16 -35.41 7.42
N GLY A 143 1.47 -35.74 6.17
CA GLY A 143 1.20 -37.04 5.57
C GLY A 143 -0.28 -37.43 5.62
N ALA A 144 -0.57 -38.66 6.05
CA ALA A 144 -1.94 -39.20 6.03
C ALA A 144 -2.93 -38.44 6.92
N ASP A 145 -2.45 -37.67 7.91
CA ASP A 145 -3.32 -36.87 8.77
C ASP A 145 -3.93 -35.66 8.03
N LEU A 146 -3.33 -35.20 6.93
CA LEU A 146 -3.91 -34.17 6.06
C LEU A 146 -5.24 -34.62 5.46
N LEU A 147 -5.43 -35.93 5.24
CA LEU A 147 -6.67 -36.49 4.69
C LEU A 147 -7.86 -36.40 5.66
N LYS A 148 -7.60 -36.08 6.93
CA LYS A 148 -8.63 -35.89 7.96
C LYS A 148 -9.11 -34.44 8.05
N LEU A 149 -8.41 -33.50 7.42
CA LEU A 149 -8.77 -32.09 7.41
C LEU A 149 -9.83 -31.83 6.34
N ASP A 150 -10.78 -30.96 6.66
CA ASP A 150 -11.66 -30.38 5.66
C ASP A 150 -10.86 -29.54 4.66
N LYS A 151 -11.46 -29.24 3.51
CA LYS A 151 -10.80 -28.50 2.43
C LYS A 151 -11.60 -27.29 2.00
N CYS A 152 -10.90 -26.20 1.70
CA CYS A 152 -11.46 -25.03 1.04
C CYS A 152 -11.01 -24.98 -0.42
N VAL A 153 -11.83 -24.38 -1.27
CA VAL A 153 -11.43 -24.00 -2.63
C VAL A 153 -11.44 -22.49 -2.71
N PHE A 154 -10.36 -21.92 -3.22
CA PHE A 154 -10.23 -20.48 -3.44
C PHE A 154 -9.47 -20.24 -4.74
N GLN A 155 -10.05 -19.46 -5.66
CA GLN A 155 -9.44 -19.14 -6.96
C GLN A 155 -8.95 -20.38 -7.74
N GLY A 156 -9.68 -21.49 -7.63
CA GLY A 156 -9.34 -22.76 -8.28
C GLY A 156 -8.22 -23.58 -7.61
N GLN A 157 -7.65 -23.11 -6.50
CA GLN A 157 -6.70 -23.85 -5.68
C GLN A 157 -7.40 -24.48 -4.47
N THR A 158 -6.90 -25.64 -4.03
CA THR A 158 -7.44 -26.36 -2.86
C THR A 158 -6.50 -26.18 -1.68
N TYR A 159 -7.08 -25.81 -0.55
CA TYR A 159 -6.38 -25.56 0.71
C TYR A 159 -6.93 -26.48 1.80
N TYR A 160 -6.10 -26.86 2.75
CA TYR A 160 -6.53 -27.62 3.93
C TYR A 160 -7.07 -26.67 5.00
N GLU A 161 -8.06 -27.11 5.78
CA GLU A 161 -8.51 -26.38 6.96
C GLU A 161 -7.32 -26.01 7.84
N GLY A 162 -7.31 -24.79 8.39
CA GLY A 162 -6.19 -24.25 9.17
C GLY A 162 -5.08 -23.59 8.34
N GLN A 163 -5.09 -23.74 7.01
CA GLN A 163 -4.05 -23.20 6.15
C GLN A 163 -4.29 -21.71 5.87
N SER A 164 -3.21 -20.92 5.91
CA SER A 164 -3.19 -19.54 5.42
C SER A 164 -3.18 -19.51 3.88
N ILE A 165 -3.90 -18.56 3.30
CA ILE A 165 -4.08 -18.39 1.85
C ILE A 165 -3.56 -16.99 1.49
N ASP A 166 -2.49 -16.95 0.70
CA ASP A 166 -2.04 -15.73 0.04
C ASP A 166 -2.90 -15.47 -1.21
N ALA A 167 -3.79 -14.48 -1.11
CA ALA A 167 -4.66 -14.11 -2.22
C ALA A 167 -3.92 -13.18 -3.17
N GLU A 168 -3.16 -13.78 -4.10
CA GLU A 168 -2.30 -13.09 -5.05
C GLU A 168 -2.98 -11.87 -5.69
N GLY A 169 -2.31 -10.72 -5.62
CA GLY A 169 -2.77 -9.48 -6.24
C GLY A 169 -3.92 -8.75 -5.52
N SER A 170 -4.42 -9.27 -4.40
CA SER A 170 -5.59 -8.68 -3.72
C SER A 170 -5.26 -7.87 -2.47
N CYS A 171 -4.08 -8.03 -1.88
CA CYS A 171 -3.71 -7.47 -0.57
C CYS A 171 -4.61 -7.90 0.59
N TYR A 172 -5.14 -9.12 0.50
CA TYR A 172 -5.83 -9.81 1.57
C TYR A 172 -5.07 -11.06 1.95
N SER A 173 -5.03 -11.34 3.25
CA SER A 173 -4.67 -12.64 3.78
C SER A 173 -5.95 -13.37 4.14
N CYS A 174 -6.12 -14.59 3.64
CA CYS A 174 -7.29 -15.40 3.91
C CYS A 174 -6.91 -16.64 4.71
N HIS A 175 -7.85 -17.21 5.44
CA HIS A 175 -7.64 -18.43 6.22
C HIS A 175 -8.68 -19.49 5.86
N CYS A 176 -8.23 -20.67 5.43
CA CYS A 176 -9.14 -21.78 5.17
C CYS A 176 -9.75 -22.27 6.48
N GLY A 177 -11.04 -22.02 6.67
CA GLY A 177 -11.77 -22.44 7.86
C GLY A 177 -13.18 -22.88 7.53
N LYS A 178 -13.87 -23.40 8.55
CA LYS A 178 -15.24 -23.86 8.40
C LYS A 178 -16.17 -22.79 7.82
N GLY A 179 -16.84 -23.15 6.72
CA GLY A 179 -17.77 -22.26 6.01
C GLY A 179 -17.08 -21.24 5.11
N PHE A 180 -15.84 -21.50 4.70
CA PHE A 180 -15.16 -20.76 3.64
C PHE A 180 -15.93 -20.91 2.32
N GLU A 181 -16.15 -19.79 1.65
CA GLU A 181 -16.81 -19.73 0.35
C GLU A 181 -15.86 -19.06 -0.66
N ASP A 182 -15.82 -19.56 -1.90
CA ASP A 182 -15.03 -18.97 -2.98
C ASP A 182 -15.71 -17.69 -3.50
N LYS A 183 -15.56 -16.62 -2.74
CA LYS A 183 -16.09 -15.28 -3.00
C LYS A 183 -14.95 -14.28 -3.17
N PRO A 184 -15.21 -13.10 -3.79
CA PRO A 184 -14.28 -11.98 -3.77
C PRO A 184 -13.77 -11.72 -2.35
N VAL A 185 -12.47 -11.43 -2.21
CA VAL A 185 -11.81 -11.31 -0.90
C VAL A 185 -12.42 -10.23 -0.02
N GLU A 186 -12.97 -9.18 -0.64
CA GLU A 186 -13.64 -8.07 0.02
C GLU A 186 -14.97 -8.48 0.67
N GLU A 187 -15.59 -9.55 0.18
CA GLU A 187 -16.87 -10.09 0.66
C GLU A 187 -16.69 -11.34 1.54
N ASN A 188 -15.47 -11.86 1.62
CA ASN A 188 -15.17 -13.10 2.32
C ASN A 188 -14.77 -12.83 3.77
N LYS A 189 -15.60 -13.30 4.73
CA LYS A 189 -15.35 -13.18 6.17
C LYS A 189 -14.07 -13.85 6.67
N HIS A 190 -13.52 -14.78 5.87
CA HIS A 190 -12.27 -15.47 6.16
C HIS A 190 -11.04 -14.73 5.62
N CYS A 191 -11.25 -13.64 4.90
CA CYS A 191 -10.21 -12.78 4.36
C CYS A 191 -10.13 -11.49 5.17
N LYS A 192 -8.91 -11.04 5.43
CA LYS A 192 -8.63 -9.77 6.10
C LYS A 192 -7.69 -8.96 5.25
N LYS A 193 -8.00 -7.67 5.10
CA LYS A 193 -7.14 -6.75 4.38
C LYS A 193 -5.82 -6.62 5.14
N ILE A 194 -4.71 -6.74 4.42
CA ILE A 194 -3.39 -6.63 5.02
C ILE A 194 -3.15 -5.16 5.41
N ASN A 195 -2.73 -4.97 6.66
CA ASN A 195 -2.16 -3.72 7.13
C ASN A 195 -0.63 -3.87 7.12
N CYS A 196 0.04 -3.03 6.34
CA CYS A 196 1.47 -3.07 6.15
C CYS A 196 2.21 -2.31 7.25
N ASN A 197 1.48 -1.59 8.12
CA ASN A 197 1.99 -0.80 9.23
C ASN A 197 3.19 0.06 8.79
N ILE A 198 3.05 0.77 7.66
CA ILE A 198 4.16 1.45 6.98
C ILE A 198 4.82 2.48 7.90
N GLU A 199 4.03 3.23 8.66
CA GLU A 199 4.56 4.21 9.62
C GLU A 199 5.30 3.57 10.80
N ILE A 200 4.89 2.38 11.23
CA ILE A 200 5.58 1.61 12.27
C ILE A 200 6.95 1.16 11.75
N HIS A 201 6.98 0.43 10.64
CA HIS A 201 8.20 -0.24 10.19
C HIS A 201 9.14 0.70 9.40
N TYR A 202 8.62 1.79 8.83
CA TYR A 202 9.36 2.60 7.86
C TYR A 202 9.25 4.12 8.06
N SER A 203 8.77 4.61 9.22
CA SER A 203 8.73 6.05 9.56
C SER A 203 10.06 6.76 9.29
N GLY A 204 11.19 6.18 9.70
CA GLY A 204 12.51 6.76 9.46
C GLY A 204 12.93 6.80 7.97
N ARG A 205 12.39 5.93 7.11
CA ARG A 205 12.59 6.01 5.66
C ARG A 205 11.74 7.14 5.08
N PHE A 206 10.47 7.20 5.46
CA PHE A 206 9.56 8.25 5.01
C PHE A 206 10.04 9.66 5.43
N ALA A 207 10.51 9.82 6.67
CA ALA A 207 11.05 11.09 7.17
C ALA A 207 12.27 11.60 6.38
N ARG A 208 12.99 10.70 5.68
CA ARG A 208 14.10 11.03 4.77
C ARG A 208 13.66 11.26 3.32
N GLY A 209 12.36 11.27 3.05
CA GLY A 209 11.78 11.45 1.72
C GLY A 209 11.87 10.20 0.83
N CYS A 210 12.10 9.02 1.42
CA CYS A 210 12.09 7.77 0.66
C CYS A 210 10.67 7.40 0.24
N VAL A 211 10.55 6.74 -0.91
CA VAL A 211 9.28 6.25 -1.47
C VAL A 211 9.26 4.73 -1.53
N PRO A 212 8.09 4.10 -1.31
CA PRO A 212 7.96 2.65 -1.35
C PRO A 212 8.15 2.09 -2.76
N ILE A 213 8.80 0.92 -2.84
CA ILE A 213 8.89 0.07 -4.03
C ILE A 213 7.95 -1.12 -3.82
N TYR A 214 7.02 -1.29 -4.75
CA TYR A 214 6.05 -2.38 -4.73
C TYR A 214 6.36 -3.45 -5.77
N TRP A 215 5.96 -4.69 -5.49
CA TRP A 215 6.11 -5.80 -6.41
C TRP A 215 4.93 -5.91 -7.37
N LYS A 216 5.17 -5.77 -8.68
CA LYS A 216 4.21 -5.84 -9.80
C LYS A 216 3.07 -4.80 -9.78
N THR A 217 2.47 -4.53 -8.62
CA THR A 217 1.34 -3.61 -8.40
C THR A 217 1.57 -2.81 -7.11
N ASP A 218 1.17 -1.54 -7.07
CA ASP A 218 1.28 -0.66 -5.90
C ASP A 218 0.15 -0.83 -4.87
N SER A 219 -0.72 -1.83 -5.04
CA SER A 219 -1.92 -2.04 -4.24
C SER A 219 -1.70 -2.74 -2.90
N CYS A 220 -0.52 -3.30 -2.63
CA CYS A 220 -0.23 -3.98 -1.36
C CYS A 220 1.04 -3.49 -0.66
N CYS A 221 1.64 -4.29 0.23
CA CYS A 221 2.78 -3.86 1.03
C CYS A 221 4.04 -3.65 0.19
N PRO A 222 4.84 -2.62 0.51
CA PRO A 222 6.10 -2.39 -0.17
C PRO A 222 7.09 -3.52 0.14
N ILE A 223 7.88 -3.89 -0.87
CA ILE A 223 8.95 -4.89 -0.74
C ILE A 223 10.32 -4.26 -0.49
N ASP A 224 10.47 -2.98 -0.85
CA ASP A 224 11.68 -2.22 -0.63
C ASP A 224 11.37 -0.71 -0.69
N TRP A 225 12.39 0.14 -0.60
CA TRP A 225 12.24 1.59 -0.65
C TRP A 225 13.36 2.23 -1.44
N ARG A 226 13.00 3.27 -2.20
CA ARG A 226 13.94 4.13 -2.89
C ARG A 226 14.12 5.43 -2.11
N CYS A 227 15.34 5.75 -1.72
CA CYS A 227 15.65 6.98 -1.00
C CYS A 227 16.28 8.05 -1.91
N PRO A 228 16.02 9.34 -1.67
CA PRO A 228 16.64 10.41 -2.45
C PRO A 228 18.17 10.39 -2.33
N ASP A 229 18.86 10.47 -3.46
CA ASP A 229 20.28 10.78 -3.56
C ASP A 229 20.43 11.88 -4.61
N ASP A 230 20.55 13.13 -4.14
CA ASP A 230 20.60 14.34 -4.98
C ASP A 230 21.79 14.35 -5.96
N LYS A 231 22.83 13.53 -5.72
CA LYS A 231 24.00 13.46 -6.60
C LYS A 231 23.82 12.48 -7.76
N LYS A 232 22.96 11.48 -7.61
CA LYS A 232 22.80 10.38 -8.56
C LYS A 232 21.44 10.36 -9.24
N THR A 233 20.39 10.76 -8.53
CA THR A 233 19.02 10.67 -9.04
C THR A 233 18.73 11.81 -9.99
N LYS A 234 18.21 11.49 -11.17
CA LYS A 234 17.77 12.46 -12.17
C LYS A 234 16.31 12.22 -12.54
N VAL A 235 15.60 13.29 -12.85
CA VAL A 235 14.28 13.22 -13.49
C VAL A 235 14.50 13.07 -14.99
N ILE A 236 13.88 12.08 -15.58
CA ILE A 236 13.84 11.87 -17.02
C ILE A 236 12.43 12.25 -17.49
N ALA A 237 12.42 13.26 -18.34
CA ALA A 237 11.21 13.81 -18.95
C ALA A 237 10.54 12.79 -19.85
N ASP A 238 9.24 12.54 -19.67
CA ASP A 238 8.46 11.83 -20.68
C ASP A 238 8.20 12.75 -21.88
N SER A 239 8.78 12.41 -23.04
CA SER A 239 8.63 13.18 -24.28
C SER A 239 7.22 13.18 -24.87
N SER A 240 6.34 12.28 -24.41
CA SER A 240 4.97 12.10 -24.92
C SER A 240 3.90 12.92 -24.17
N ARG A 241 4.31 13.73 -23.19
CA ARG A 241 3.40 14.50 -22.31
C ARG A 241 2.62 15.57 -23.07
N THR A 242 1.31 15.64 -22.81
CA THR A 242 0.40 16.70 -23.31
C THR A 242 0.03 17.76 -22.27
N GLN A 243 0.47 17.59 -21.02
CA GLN A 243 0.15 18.53 -19.93
C GLN A 243 1.05 19.77 -19.97
N LYS A 244 0.50 20.92 -19.57
CA LYS A 244 1.30 22.15 -19.41
C LYS A 244 2.32 21.96 -18.29
N GLU A 245 3.57 22.28 -18.56
CA GLU A 245 4.62 22.38 -17.55
C GLU A 245 4.20 23.34 -16.43
N GLY A 246 4.42 22.93 -15.17
CA GLY A 246 4.41 23.84 -14.03
C GLY A 246 3.11 24.00 -13.24
N ASP A 247 2.13 23.10 -13.39
CA ASP A 247 1.05 23.01 -12.39
C ASP A 247 1.59 22.34 -11.12
N ALA A 248 1.84 23.14 -10.08
CA ALA A 248 2.45 22.69 -8.83
C ALA A 248 1.60 21.63 -8.10
N ASP A 249 0.28 21.64 -8.29
CA ASP A 249 -0.64 20.69 -7.65
C ASP A 249 -0.62 19.32 -8.34
N LEU A 250 -0.06 19.24 -9.56
CA LEU A 250 0.06 18.03 -10.37
C LEU A 250 1.51 17.54 -10.50
N GLN A 251 2.32 17.78 -9.46
CA GLN A 251 3.70 17.34 -9.40
C GLN A 251 3.96 16.36 -8.26
N CYS A 252 4.78 15.35 -8.53
CA CYS A 252 5.34 14.51 -7.50
C CYS A 252 6.66 15.09 -6.99
N THR A 253 6.94 14.89 -5.71
CA THR A 253 8.20 15.29 -5.08
C THR A 253 8.98 14.06 -4.65
N PHE A 254 10.29 14.07 -4.91
CA PHE A 254 11.22 13.04 -4.46
C PHE A 254 12.52 13.69 -3.96
N GLY A 255 12.68 13.79 -2.65
CA GLY A 255 13.72 14.63 -2.06
C GLY A 255 13.57 16.08 -2.52
N GLY A 256 14.61 16.67 -3.10
CA GLY A 256 14.55 18.00 -3.72
C GLY A 256 14.00 18.04 -5.15
N LEU A 257 13.75 16.88 -5.77
CA LEU A 257 13.34 16.80 -7.17
C LEU A 257 11.83 16.96 -7.32
N LYS A 258 11.42 17.69 -8.35
CA LYS A 258 10.03 17.81 -8.80
C LYS A 258 9.84 17.08 -10.11
N MET A 259 8.77 16.31 -10.19
CA MET A 259 8.43 15.48 -11.34
C MET A 259 7.04 15.88 -11.81
N ASN A 260 6.86 16.18 -13.09
CA ASN A 260 5.50 16.32 -13.62
C ASN A 260 4.88 14.93 -13.83
N LEU A 261 3.56 14.88 -13.97
CA LEU A 261 2.87 13.65 -14.36
C LEU A 261 3.51 13.00 -15.59
N GLY A 262 3.77 11.69 -15.49
CA GLY A 262 4.44 10.88 -16.50
C GLY A 262 5.96 10.82 -16.41
N ASP A 263 6.61 11.76 -15.71
CA ASP A 263 8.07 11.72 -15.53
C ASP A 263 8.52 10.51 -14.74
N PHE A 264 9.73 10.04 -15.03
CA PHE A 264 10.34 8.90 -14.35
C PHE A 264 11.69 9.25 -13.76
N LEU A 265 12.04 8.59 -12.65
CA LEU A 265 13.37 8.71 -12.08
C LEU A 265 14.34 7.82 -12.86
N SER A 266 15.59 8.27 -13.01
CA SER A 266 16.68 7.43 -13.49
C SER A 266 16.79 6.14 -12.64
N PRO A 267 17.30 5.03 -13.18
CA PRO A 267 17.63 3.86 -12.36
C PRO A 267 18.53 4.22 -11.17
N GLU A 268 18.39 3.53 -10.04
CA GLU A 268 19.28 3.72 -8.88
C GLU A 268 20.68 3.15 -9.13
N ARG A 269 20.74 2.04 -9.87
CA ARG A 269 21.95 1.43 -10.39
C ARG A 269 21.78 1.17 -11.88
N ASP A 270 22.88 1.21 -12.63
CA ASP A 270 22.85 1.05 -14.09
C ASP A 270 22.31 -0.32 -14.54
N ASP A 271 22.38 -1.32 -13.67
CA ASP A 271 21.85 -2.68 -13.88
C ASP A 271 20.42 -2.88 -13.36
N ASP A 272 19.86 -1.92 -12.60
CA ASP A 272 18.49 -2.01 -12.08
C ASP A 272 17.48 -1.53 -13.12
N GLN A 273 17.20 -2.40 -14.09
CA GLN A 273 16.17 -2.17 -15.11
C GLN A 273 14.78 -2.62 -14.68
N CYS A 274 14.68 -3.26 -13.52
CA CYS A 274 13.45 -3.89 -13.05
C CYS A 274 12.56 -2.95 -12.24
N THR A 275 13.15 -1.89 -11.67
CA THR A 275 12.46 -0.92 -10.83
C THR A 275 12.19 0.36 -11.60
N ILE A 276 10.91 0.67 -11.83
CA ILE A 276 10.48 1.89 -12.53
C ILE A 276 9.72 2.77 -11.55
N CYS A 277 10.22 3.99 -11.34
CA CYS A 277 9.56 5.01 -10.53
C CYS A 277 9.00 6.11 -11.42
N THR A 278 7.68 6.27 -11.42
CA THR A 278 6.98 7.25 -12.28
C THR A 278 6.07 8.13 -11.44
N CYS A 279 5.99 9.42 -11.77
CA CYS A 279 4.97 10.29 -11.22
C CYS A 279 3.61 9.98 -11.88
N LYS A 280 2.84 9.07 -11.27
CA LYS A 280 1.52 8.66 -11.76
C LYS A 280 0.40 9.46 -11.10
N VAL A 281 0.40 9.55 -9.77
CA VAL A 281 -0.57 10.32 -8.99
C VAL A 281 0.16 11.01 -7.83
N PRO A 282 0.22 12.36 -7.80
CA PRO A 282 0.87 13.14 -6.75
C PRO A 282 0.32 12.84 -5.34
N PRO A 283 1.11 13.07 -4.27
CA PRO A 283 2.35 13.86 -4.25
C PRO A 283 3.67 13.06 -4.36
N PHE A 284 3.65 11.73 -4.35
CA PHE A 284 4.88 10.92 -4.40
C PHE A 284 4.99 10.15 -5.73
N PRO A 285 6.20 9.89 -6.24
CA PRO A 285 6.36 8.94 -7.34
C PRO A 285 6.03 7.52 -6.90
N HIS A 286 5.51 6.71 -7.83
CA HIS A 286 5.15 5.31 -7.60
C HIS A 286 6.25 4.43 -8.18
N CYS A 287 6.91 3.64 -7.35
CA CYS A 287 7.95 2.71 -7.77
C CYS A 287 7.40 1.28 -7.83
N ILE A 288 7.51 0.66 -9.01
CA ILE A 288 7.11 -0.74 -9.23
C ILE A 288 8.32 -1.54 -9.69
N LYS A 289 8.56 -2.67 -9.04
CA LYS A 289 9.52 -3.67 -9.42
C LYS A 289 8.84 -4.82 -10.18
N THR A 290 9.37 -5.19 -11.34
CA THR A 290 8.73 -6.14 -12.29
C THR A 290 9.55 -7.38 -12.61
N CYS A 291 10.83 -7.36 -12.23
CA CYS A 291 11.77 -8.48 -12.15
C CYS A 291 12.65 -8.24 -10.92
#